data_AF-A0AAV5UR33-F1
#
_entry.id   AF-A0AAV5UR33-F1
#
_cell.length_a   1.000
_cell.length_b   1.000
_cell.length_c   1.000
_cell.angle_alpha   90.00
_cell.angle_beta   90.00
_cell.angle_gamma   90.00
#
_symmetry.space_group_name_H-M   'P 1'
#
loop_
_entity.id
_entity.type
_entity.pdbx_description
1 polymer ?
#
loop_
_entity_poly.entity_id
_entity_poly.type
_entity_poly.pdbx_seq_one_letter_code
_entity_poly.pdbx_strand_id
1 'polypeptide(L)'
;SLLLFLALFPIFDAQCTGNDAPQCASWQANGFCTNPGYSSDYKKLYCGVRCGLCNRDGTQTSLGGGSNYTACNDTATEYASF
;
A
#
# COMPACT_ATOMS: atom_id res chain seq x y z
N SER A 1 2.49 29.04 25.13
CA SER A 1 3.18 28.68 23.88
C SER A 1 2.51 27.48 23.25
N LEU A 2 1.78 27.72 22.16
CA LEU A 2 0.92 26.79 21.43
C LEU A 2 1.69 26.26 20.21
N LEU A 3 2.65 25.36 20.38
CA LEU A 3 3.34 24.70 19.24
C LEU A 3 3.98 23.40 19.72
N LEU A 4 3.20 22.35 20.01
CA LEU A 4 3.76 20.99 20.12
C LEU A 4 2.68 19.90 19.95
N PHE A 5 1.92 19.95 18.86
CA PHE A 5 1.22 18.78 18.34
C PHE A 5 1.60 18.63 16.87
N LEU A 6 2.84 18.20 16.63
CA LEU A 6 3.21 17.62 15.35
C LEU A 6 2.43 16.31 15.24
N ALA A 7 1.36 16.34 14.46
CA ALA A 7 0.53 15.19 14.17
C ALA A 7 1.41 14.10 13.54
N LEU A 8 1.56 12.99 14.27
CA LEU A 8 2.06 11.73 13.74
C LEU A 8 0.98 11.19 12.79
N PHE A 9 0.95 11.70 11.56
CA PHE A 9 0.11 11.10 10.53
C PHE A 9 0.79 9.79 10.13
N PRO A 10 0.16 8.62 10.33
CA PRO A 10 0.66 7.40 9.72
C PRO A 10 0.62 7.61 8.22
N ILE A 11 1.80 7.69 7.62
CA ILE A 11 1.93 7.57 6.18
C ILE A 11 1.52 6.13 5.91
N PHE A 12 0.29 5.94 5.44
CA PHE A 12 -0.11 4.65 4.93
C PHE A 12 0.79 4.44 3.73
N ASP A 13 1.58 3.37 3.81
CA ASP A 13 2.57 3.03 2.84
C ASP A 13 2.17 1.77 2.06
N ALA A 14 2.70 1.60 0.86
CA ALA A 14 2.28 0.51 0.00
C ALA A 14 2.78 -0.84 0.52
N GLN A 15 1.86 -1.61 1.10
CA GLN A 15 2.11 -2.94 1.64
C GLN A 15 2.34 -3.98 0.53
N CYS A 16 3.48 -3.91 -0.15
CA CYS A 16 3.80 -4.62 -1.39
C CYS A 16 4.80 -5.78 -1.24
N THR A 17 5.53 -5.96 -0.14
CA THR A 17 6.45 -7.11 0.08
C THR A 17 5.79 -8.27 0.83
N GLY A 18 4.45 -8.26 0.89
CA GLY A 18 3.65 -9.25 1.60
C GLY A 18 3.27 -8.83 3.02
N ASN A 19 3.52 -7.57 3.38
CA ASN A 19 3.01 -6.95 4.59
C ASN A 19 1.59 -6.39 4.42
N ASP A 20 0.75 -6.96 3.55
CA ASP A 20 -0.63 -6.48 3.34
C ASP A 20 -1.32 -6.19 4.68
N ALA A 21 -2.13 -5.13 4.71
CA ALA A 21 -2.78 -4.71 5.93
C ALA A 21 -3.60 -5.88 6.54
N PRO A 22 -3.68 -5.99 7.88
CA PRO A 22 -4.29 -7.17 8.53
C PRO A 22 -5.75 -7.38 8.12
N GLN A 23 -6.47 -6.30 7.79
CA GLN A 23 -7.83 -6.36 7.30
C GLN A 23 -7.97 -6.76 5.82
N CYS A 24 -6.87 -6.86 5.08
CA CYS A 24 -6.86 -7.13 3.66
C CYS A 24 -7.53 -8.47 3.29
N ALA A 25 -7.36 -9.50 4.12
CA ALA A 25 -8.02 -10.79 3.91
C ALA A 25 -9.55 -10.65 3.89
N SER A 26 -10.11 -9.87 4.83
CA SER A 26 -11.54 -9.58 4.89
C SER A 26 -11.97 -8.70 3.72
N TRP A 27 -11.22 -7.63 3.43
CA TRP A 27 -11.54 -6.72 2.35
C TRP A 27 -11.52 -7.39 0.97
N GLN A 28 -10.53 -8.25 0.71
CA GLN A 28 -10.50 -9.06 -0.51
C GLN A 28 -11.74 -9.95 -0.63
N ALA A 29 -12.14 -10.62 0.45
CA ALA A 29 -13.35 -11.45 0.46
C ALA A 29 -14.62 -10.64 0.18
N ASN A 30 -14.61 -9.34 0.50
CA ASN A 30 -15.69 -8.39 0.22
C ASN A 30 -15.53 -7.63 -1.11
N GLY A 31 -14.61 -8.05 -1.99
CA GLY A 31 -14.48 -7.50 -3.35
C GLY A 31 -13.60 -6.25 -3.47
N PHE A 32 -12.79 -5.93 -2.46
CA PHE A 32 -11.90 -4.75 -2.47
C PHE A 32 -11.01 -4.65 -3.72
N CYS A 33 -10.36 -5.75 -4.11
CA CYS A 33 -9.43 -5.75 -5.25
C CYS A 33 -10.12 -5.43 -6.58
N THR A 34 -11.37 -5.84 -6.75
CA THR A 34 -12.14 -5.67 -8.00
C THR A 34 -13.03 -4.44 -7.99
N ASN A 35 -13.26 -3.81 -6.83
CA ASN A 35 -14.15 -2.65 -6.73
C ASN A 35 -13.52 -1.43 -7.46
N PRO A 36 -14.18 -0.87 -8.48
CA PRO A 36 -13.66 0.26 -9.25
C PRO A 36 -13.69 1.59 -8.48
N GLY A 37 -14.42 1.66 -7.36
CA GLY A 37 -14.44 2.84 -6.48
C GLY A 37 -13.15 3.05 -5.70
N TYR A 38 -12.27 2.04 -5.63
CA TYR A 38 -10.93 2.18 -5.06
C TYR A 38 -9.89 2.34 -6.18
N SER A 39 -9.01 3.34 -6.05
CA SER A 39 -7.90 3.52 -6.97
C SER A 39 -6.90 2.37 -6.88
N SER A 40 -6.15 2.14 -7.96
CA SER A 40 -5.06 1.15 -7.97
C SER A 40 -4.03 1.43 -6.88
N ASP A 41 -3.71 2.71 -6.63
CA ASP A 41 -2.79 3.10 -5.57
C ASP A 41 -3.36 2.77 -4.19
N TYR A 42 -4.66 3.00 -3.94
CA TYR A 42 -5.30 2.62 -2.67
C TYR A 42 -5.33 1.10 -2.48
N LYS A 43 -5.46 0.33 -3.56
CA LYS A 43 -5.40 -1.14 -3.48
C LYS A 43 -4.00 -1.64 -3.22
N LYS A 44 -2.98 -1.05 -3.88
CA LYS A 44 -1.56 -1.32 -3.60
C LYS A 44 -1.21 -0.98 -2.17
N LEU A 45 -1.77 0.12 -1.69
CA LEU A 45 -1.56 0.64 -0.35
C LEU A 45 -1.86 -0.40 0.73
N TYR A 46 -3.03 -1.03 0.67
CA TYR A 46 -3.46 -1.93 1.74
C TYR A 46 -3.39 -3.42 1.40
N CYS A 47 -3.43 -3.77 0.12
CA CYS A 47 -3.63 -5.14 -0.35
C CYS A 47 -2.81 -5.44 -1.61
N GLY A 48 -1.65 -4.80 -1.76
CA GLY A 48 -0.87 -4.86 -2.98
C GLY A 48 -0.56 -6.28 -3.45
N VAL A 49 -0.06 -7.14 -2.56
CA VAL A 49 0.25 -8.53 -2.91
C VAL A 49 -1.02 -9.36 -3.02
N ARG A 50 -1.94 -9.22 -2.04
CA ARG A 50 -3.20 -9.97 -2.01
C ARG A 50 -4.05 -9.74 -3.26
N CYS A 51 -4.08 -8.51 -3.77
CA CYS A 51 -4.78 -8.12 -4.99
C CYS A 51 -4.00 -8.43 -6.26
N GLY A 52 -2.77 -8.94 -6.16
CA GLY A 52 -1.91 -9.27 -7.30
C GLY A 52 -1.43 -8.04 -8.06
N LEU A 53 -1.37 -6.87 -7.41
CA LEU A 53 -0.88 -5.61 -8.00
C LEU A 53 0.63 -5.44 -7.77
N CYS A 54 1.13 -5.95 -6.63
CA CYS A 54 2.54 -6.01 -6.26
C CYS A 54 3.01 -7.47 -6.21
N ASN A 55 4.25 -7.71 -6.59
CA ASN A 55 5.00 -8.91 -6.24
C ASN A 55 5.65 -8.72 -4.87
N ARG A 56 5.93 -9.83 -4.17
CA ARG A 56 6.59 -9.83 -2.84
C ARG A 56 8.01 -9.25 -2.83
N ASP A 57 8.60 -9.02 -3.98
CA ASP A 57 9.91 -8.38 -4.14
C ASP A 57 9.82 -6.85 -4.33
N GLY A 58 8.61 -6.27 -4.22
CA GLY A 58 8.36 -4.84 -4.40
C GLY A 58 8.22 -4.41 -5.88
N THR A 59 8.20 -5.35 -6.82
CA THR A 59 7.95 -5.03 -8.24
C THR A 59 6.45 -5.00 -8.56
N GLN A 60 6.07 -4.24 -9.59
CA GLN A 60 4.69 -4.19 -10.09
C GLN A 60 4.37 -5.38 -10.97
N THR A 61 3.15 -5.89 -10.86
CA THR A 61 2.58 -6.80 -11.87
C THR A 61 1.97 -6.01 -13.03
N SER A 62 1.57 -6.72 -14.09
CA SER A 62 0.78 -6.13 -15.17
C SER A 62 -0.56 -5.56 -14.70
N LEU A 63 -1.16 -6.13 -13.64
CA LEU A 63 -2.39 -5.62 -13.03
C LEU A 63 -2.14 -4.35 -12.21
N GLY A 64 -0.94 -4.19 -11.65
CA GLY A 64 -0.51 -2.98 -10.94
C GLY A 64 -0.39 -1.74 -11.84
N GLY A 65 -0.47 -1.91 -13.17
CA GLY A 65 -0.44 -0.82 -14.14
C GLY A 65 0.96 -0.35 -14.55
N GLY A 66 2.00 -1.02 -14.06
CA GLY A 66 3.39 -0.78 -14.47
C GLY A 66 3.87 0.65 -14.19
N SER A 67 4.81 1.15 -14.99
CA SER A 67 5.51 2.43 -14.75
C SER A 67 4.61 3.69 -14.74
N ASN A 68 3.34 3.57 -15.13
CA ASN A 68 2.38 4.69 -15.13
C ASN A 68 1.76 4.95 -13.75
N TYR A 69 1.86 4.01 -12.81
CA TYR A 69 1.32 4.13 -11.46
C TYR A 69 2.44 4.11 -10.43
N THR A 70 2.12 4.54 -9.21
CA THR A 70 3.04 4.51 -8.09
C THR A 70 3.64 3.11 -7.93
N ALA A 71 4.96 3.08 -7.71
CA ALA A 71 5.70 1.84 -7.53
C ALA A 71 5.18 1.04 -6.34
N CYS A 72 5.51 -0.25 -6.33
CA CYS A 72 5.15 -1.17 -5.27
C CYS A 72 6.20 -1.17 -4.16
N ASN A 73 6.44 0.00 -3.56
CA ASN A 73 7.44 0.19 -2.53
C ASN A 73 6.81 0.14 -1.15
N ASP A 74 7.23 -0.81 -0.31
CA ASP A 74 7.06 -0.63 1.13
C ASP A 74 8.11 0.40 1.58
N THR A 75 7.73 1.61 2.01
CA THR A 75 8.49 2.35 3.01
C THR A 75 8.50 1.59 4.34
N ALA A 76 9.27 0.51 4.40
CA ALA A 76 10.15 0.38 5.55
C ALA A 76 11.40 1.23 5.24
N THR A 77 11.96 1.93 6.22
CA THR A 77 13.27 2.62 6.14
C THR A 77 13.39 3.95 5.37
N GLU A 78 12.64 4.97 5.76
CA GLU A 78 13.22 6.34 5.82
C GLU A 78 13.16 6.95 7.24
N TYR A 79 13.01 6.10 8.25
CA TYR A 79 13.27 6.45 9.67
C TYR A 79 14.47 5.69 10.26
N ALA A 80 15.23 4.94 9.45
CA ALA A 80 16.52 4.36 9.88
C ALA A 80 17.70 5.34 9.66
N SER A 81 17.44 6.63 9.76
CA SER A 81 18.46 7.67 9.70
C SER A 81 17.98 8.95 10.38
N PHE A 82 17.76 8.94 11.70
CA PHE A 82 18.10 10.04 12.62
C PHE A 82 18.18 9.49 14.05
#